data_AF-A0A7S0J1R3-F1
#
_entry.id   AF-A0A7S0J1R3-F1
#
_cell.length_a   1.000
_cell.length_b   1.000
_cell.length_c   1.000
_cell.angle_alpha   90.00
_cell.angle_beta   90.00
_cell.angle_gamma   90.00
#
_symmetry.space_group_name_H-M   'P 1'
#
loop_
_entity.id
_entity.type
_entity.pdbx_description
1 polymer ?
#
loop_
_entity_poly.entity_id
_entity_poly.type
_entity_poly.pdbx_seq_one_letter_code
_entity_poly.pdbx_strand_id
1 'polypeptide(L)'
;GSFGAAAPRDGATARWLHENPGQDPGSDYGRQKRSCRELMATFARDHGGDARFAVLPGVLHSEAVWGNGTTEYTLDALLSAPHQQTKHGLPASSAFVCPVDPDVRMPMVFVDDLMRGLIALQEADEHQLLEPQRGYCIPGLSFTANELFAEIRKHHPGFGFRVELDENMNKFAALWPDSLGTEEPLRDLGYAPRMDLAGMVARVLGAHEHRNLKTAQAFKALDIEGNARLSRVDIEAHVRTYLVRGREDYTHTGQDAVTELVDALMDQLGDKQDGFVSWWSFSEFNRRSSLDEEVWKQMHKVADELRKQIRELGHVPRV
;
A
#
# COMPACT_ATOMS: atom_id res chain seq x y z
N GLY A 1 -9.33 12.45 -8.66
CA GLY A 1 -10.30 11.48 -9.23
C GLY A 1 -11.65 12.08 -9.60
N SER A 2 -12.34 12.74 -8.66
CA SER A 2 -13.67 13.33 -8.93
C SER A 2 -13.63 14.67 -9.67
N PHE A 3 -12.51 15.38 -9.66
CA PHE A 3 -12.32 16.66 -10.34
C PHE A 3 -11.74 16.48 -11.73
N GLY A 4 -12.22 17.27 -12.69
CA GLY A 4 -11.66 17.42 -14.03
C GLY A 4 -11.02 18.78 -14.26
N ALA A 5 -10.67 19.08 -15.52
CA ALA A 5 -9.85 20.23 -15.90
C ALA A 5 -10.49 21.60 -15.58
N ALA A 6 -11.82 21.65 -15.46
CA ALA A 6 -12.55 22.86 -15.12
C ALA A 6 -12.56 23.17 -13.61
N ALA A 7 -12.11 22.23 -12.77
CA ALA A 7 -12.06 22.44 -11.32
C ALA A 7 -11.01 23.50 -10.96
N PRO A 8 -11.21 24.24 -9.86
CA PRO A 8 -10.17 25.09 -9.30
C PRO A 8 -8.90 24.28 -9.09
N ARG A 9 -7.76 24.86 -9.50
CA ARG A 9 -6.45 24.27 -9.24
C ARG A 9 -6.14 24.31 -7.75
N ASP A 10 -6.37 25.44 -7.11
CA ASP A 10 -6.11 25.64 -5.69
C ASP A 10 -7.43 25.68 -4.90
N GLY A 11 -7.42 25.10 -3.71
CA GLY A 11 -8.55 25.12 -2.78
C GLY A 11 -9.80 24.44 -3.34
N ALA A 12 -9.67 23.37 -4.12
CA ALA A 12 -10.84 22.70 -4.70
C ALA A 12 -11.74 22.10 -3.61
N THR A 13 -13.04 22.36 -3.69
CA THR A 13 -14.01 21.99 -2.65
C THR A 13 -15.02 20.96 -3.16
N ALA A 14 -15.65 20.22 -2.24
CA ALA A 14 -16.74 19.32 -2.59
C ALA A 14 -17.98 20.09 -3.06
N ARG A 15 -18.20 21.31 -2.54
CA ARG A 15 -19.23 22.24 -3.02
C ARG A 15 -19.10 22.55 -4.50
N TRP A 16 -17.88 22.77 -4.99
CA TRP A 16 -17.68 23.02 -6.42
C TRP A 16 -18.19 21.86 -7.29
N LEU A 17 -18.03 20.60 -6.85
CA LEU A 17 -18.57 19.42 -7.56
C LEU A 17 -20.11 19.40 -7.55
N HIS A 18 -20.73 19.92 -6.50
CA HIS A 18 -22.18 20.06 -6.41
C HIS A 18 -22.71 21.16 -7.34
N GLU A 19 -22.03 22.31 -7.37
CA GLU A 19 -22.39 23.45 -8.21
C GLU A 19 -22.10 23.21 -9.70
N ASN A 20 -21.23 22.25 -10.01
CA ASN A 20 -20.83 21.88 -11.37
C ASN A 20 -21.11 20.39 -11.65
N PRO A 21 -22.37 19.93 -11.59
CA PRO A 21 -22.69 18.51 -11.70
C PRO A 21 -22.33 17.92 -13.09
N GLY A 22 -22.28 18.76 -14.13
CA GLY A 22 -21.93 18.35 -15.49
C GLY A 22 -20.43 18.29 -15.79
N GLN A 23 -19.54 18.67 -14.87
CA GLN A 23 -18.10 18.69 -15.13
C GLN A 23 -17.58 17.31 -15.54
N ASP A 24 -16.68 17.27 -16.52
CA ASP A 24 -16.06 16.03 -16.98
C ASP A 24 -14.80 15.71 -16.16
N PRO A 25 -14.80 14.66 -15.33
CA PRO A 25 -13.66 14.28 -14.52
C PRO A 25 -12.52 13.62 -15.33
N GLY A 26 -12.65 13.49 -16.65
CA GLY A 26 -11.58 13.07 -17.57
C GLY A 26 -11.16 11.60 -17.47
N SER A 27 -11.84 10.80 -16.65
CA SER A 27 -11.60 9.36 -16.45
C SER A 27 -12.90 8.59 -16.20
N ASP A 28 -12.92 7.30 -16.56
CA ASP A 28 -14.04 6.41 -16.24
C ASP A 28 -14.24 6.25 -14.73
N TYR A 29 -13.14 6.13 -13.98
CA TYR A 29 -13.17 6.13 -12.51
C TYR A 29 -13.88 7.38 -11.97
N GLY A 30 -13.52 8.57 -12.46
CA GLY A 30 -14.13 9.82 -12.05
C GLY A 30 -15.62 9.90 -12.41
N ARG A 31 -16.00 9.43 -13.61
CA ARG A 31 -17.40 9.37 -14.04
C ARG A 31 -18.23 8.45 -13.14
N GLN A 32 -17.70 7.27 -12.80
CA GLN A 32 -18.36 6.35 -11.86
C GLN A 32 -18.53 7.00 -10.48
N LYS A 33 -17.51 7.68 -9.96
CA LYS A 33 -17.62 8.40 -8.68
C LYS A 33 -18.63 9.54 -8.72
N ARG A 34 -18.79 10.22 -9.87
CA ARG A 34 -19.88 11.19 -10.06
C ARG A 34 -21.24 10.52 -9.98
N SER A 35 -21.45 9.42 -10.71
CA SER A 35 -22.71 8.67 -10.67
C SER A 35 -23.05 8.16 -9.28
N CYS A 36 -22.06 7.74 -8.47
CA CYS A 36 -22.31 7.39 -7.07
C CYS A 36 -22.89 8.57 -6.26
N ARG A 37 -22.33 9.78 -6.42
CA ARG A 37 -22.86 10.97 -5.73
C ARG A 37 -24.28 11.31 -6.17
N GLU A 38 -24.57 11.22 -7.47
CA GLU A 38 -25.91 11.44 -8.02
C GLU A 38 -26.92 10.42 -7.46
N LEU A 39 -26.50 9.16 -7.33
CA LEU A 39 -27.32 8.09 -6.75
C LEU A 39 -27.60 8.35 -5.26
N MET A 40 -26.58 8.77 -4.51
CA MET A 40 -26.72 9.12 -3.09
C MET A 40 -27.64 10.33 -2.89
N ALA A 41 -27.50 11.37 -3.71
CA ALA A 41 -28.36 12.55 -3.65
C ALA A 41 -29.82 12.21 -4.00
N THR A 42 -30.02 11.33 -4.98
CA THR A 42 -31.35 10.81 -5.34
C THR A 42 -31.96 10.01 -4.20
N PHE A 43 -31.20 9.11 -3.58
CA PHE A 43 -31.64 8.33 -2.44
C PHE A 43 -32.05 9.22 -1.26
N ALA A 44 -31.20 10.18 -0.87
CA ALA A 44 -31.49 11.09 0.24
C ALA A 44 -32.74 11.96 -0.01
N ARG A 45 -32.96 12.39 -1.26
CA ARG A 45 -34.15 13.16 -1.65
C ARG A 45 -35.43 12.30 -1.59
N ASP A 46 -35.38 11.09 -2.12
CA ASP A 46 -36.57 10.27 -2.35
C ASP A 46 -36.96 9.42 -1.13
N HIS A 47 -35.99 9.06 -0.29
CA HIS A 47 -36.17 8.17 0.85
C HIS A 47 -35.73 8.76 2.20
N GLY A 48 -35.17 9.98 2.20
CA GLY A 48 -34.52 10.54 3.38
C GLY A 48 -33.22 9.83 3.73
N GLY A 49 -32.71 10.12 4.92
CA GLY A 49 -31.48 9.53 5.45
C GLY A 49 -30.25 10.41 5.30
N ASP A 50 -29.19 9.98 5.97
CA ASP A 50 -27.96 10.75 6.16
C ASP A 50 -26.81 10.23 5.29
N ALA A 51 -26.96 10.44 3.98
CA ALA A 51 -25.91 10.13 3.03
C ALA A 51 -24.82 11.22 3.08
N ARG A 52 -23.57 10.80 3.33
CA ARG A 52 -22.38 11.66 3.40
C ARG A 52 -21.34 11.14 2.43
N PHE A 53 -20.57 12.03 1.79
CA PHE A 53 -19.46 11.60 0.95
C PHE A 53 -18.18 12.40 1.21
N ALA A 54 -17.05 11.72 1.04
CA ALA A 54 -15.73 12.31 1.12
C ALA A 54 -15.07 12.30 -0.26
N VAL A 55 -14.41 13.41 -0.61
CA VAL A 55 -13.51 13.50 -1.76
C VAL A 55 -12.09 13.35 -1.25
N LEU A 56 -11.45 12.25 -1.65
CA LEU A 56 -10.12 11.89 -1.18
C LEU A 56 -9.06 12.33 -2.20
N PRO A 57 -7.95 12.93 -1.74
CA PRO A 57 -6.74 13.11 -2.54
C PRO A 57 -5.99 11.77 -2.69
N GLY A 58 -4.75 11.79 -3.19
CA GLY A 58 -3.90 10.60 -3.16
C GLY A 58 -3.65 10.13 -1.74
N VAL A 59 -3.72 8.82 -1.47
CA VAL A 59 -3.59 8.28 -0.12
C VAL A 59 -2.20 7.70 0.07
N LEU A 60 -1.49 8.20 1.07
CA LEU A 60 -0.16 7.74 1.45
C LEU A 60 -0.23 6.93 2.74
N HIS A 61 0.59 5.89 2.83
CA HIS A 61 0.67 5.03 4.01
C HIS A 61 2.06 4.41 4.14
N SER A 62 2.33 3.80 5.29
CA SER A 62 3.59 3.11 5.55
C SER A 62 3.54 1.60 5.32
N GLU A 63 2.46 1.03 4.79
CA GLU A 63 2.38 -0.40 4.46
C GLU A 63 3.41 -0.82 3.42
N ALA A 64 3.70 -2.13 3.35
CA ALA A 64 4.73 -2.70 2.48
C ALA A 64 4.27 -2.90 1.01
N VAL A 65 2.96 -2.88 0.79
CA VAL A 65 2.33 -3.14 -0.51
C VAL A 65 1.28 -2.05 -0.76
N TRP A 66 1.23 -1.57 -2.00
CA TRP A 66 0.26 -0.60 -2.49
C TRP A 66 -0.18 -0.95 -3.92
N GLY A 67 -1.20 -0.24 -4.41
CA GLY A 67 -1.66 -0.35 -5.80
C GLY A 67 -0.72 0.34 -6.79
N ASN A 68 -1.14 0.42 -8.06
CA ASN A 68 -0.36 1.05 -9.13
C ASN A 68 -1.04 2.33 -9.67
N GLY A 69 -1.59 3.13 -8.75
CA GLY A 69 -2.22 4.40 -9.11
C GLY A 69 -1.20 5.51 -9.39
N THR A 70 -1.69 6.64 -9.91
CA THR A 70 -0.86 7.81 -10.26
C THR A 70 -0.10 8.39 -9.06
N THR A 71 -0.65 8.28 -7.86
CA THR A 71 -0.11 8.92 -6.64
C THR A 71 0.93 8.05 -5.93
N GLU A 72 0.92 6.76 -6.22
CA GLU A 72 1.72 5.71 -5.61
C GLU A 72 3.20 5.78 -6.01
N TYR A 73 3.54 6.54 -7.07
CA TYR A 73 4.94 6.88 -7.40
C TYR A 73 5.69 7.49 -6.20
N THR A 74 4.97 8.15 -5.28
CA THR A 74 5.51 8.68 -4.02
C THR A 74 6.09 7.56 -3.16
N LEU A 75 5.34 6.46 -3.01
CA LEU A 75 5.73 5.30 -2.22
C LEU A 75 6.83 4.51 -2.94
N ASP A 76 6.78 4.41 -4.27
CA ASP A 76 7.84 3.79 -5.06
C ASP A 76 9.18 4.54 -4.94
N ALA A 77 9.14 5.88 -4.95
CA ALA A 77 10.32 6.70 -4.75
C ALA A 77 10.95 6.45 -3.37
N LEU A 78 10.14 6.46 -2.31
CA LEU A 78 10.55 6.20 -0.92
C LEU A 78 11.07 4.77 -0.73
N LEU A 79 10.47 3.78 -1.40
CA LEU A 79 10.93 2.40 -1.39
C LEU A 79 12.29 2.26 -2.09
N SER A 80 12.48 2.93 -3.23
CA SER A 80 13.71 2.81 -3.99
C SER A 80 14.91 3.47 -3.29
N ALA A 81 14.68 4.52 -2.50
CA ALA A 81 15.73 5.40 -2.01
C ALA A 81 16.84 4.69 -1.20
N PRO A 82 16.54 3.78 -0.25
CA PRO A 82 17.56 3.05 0.50
C PRO A 82 18.38 2.07 -0.35
N HIS A 83 17.86 1.65 -1.51
CA HIS A 83 18.49 0.65 -2.36
C HIS A 83 19.41 1.26 -3.43
N GLN A 84 19.43 2.59 -3.56
CA GLN A 84 20.28 3.24 -4.55
C GLN A 84 21.74 3.25 -4.09
N GLN A 85 22.59 2.56 -4.84
CA GLN A 85 24.04 2.61 -4.63
C GLN A 85 24.60 3.93 -5.15
N THR A 86 25.48 4.54 -4.36
CA THR A 86 26.22 5.74 -4.78
C THR A 86 27.65 5.37 -5.17
N LYS A 87 28.14 5.92 -6.27
CA LYS A 87 29.55 5.88 -6.66
C LYS A 87 30.01 7.32 -6.86
N HIS A 88 30.94 7.81 -6.04
CA HIS A 88 31.41 9.20 -6.05
C HIS A 88 30.30 10.26 -5.88
N GLY A 89 29.23 9.94 -5.15
CA GLY A 89 28.07 10.83 -4.99
C GLY A 89 27.09 10.82 -6.16
N LEU A 90 27.30 10.00 -7.19
CA LEU A 90 26.40 9.82 -8.33
C LEU A 90 25.70 8.45 -8.25
N PRO A 91 24.42 8.32 -8.66
CA PRO A 91 23.70 7.04 -8.67
C PRO A 91 24.40 6.04 -9.60
N ALA A 92 24.72 4.84 -9.10
CA ALA A 92 25.60 3.91 -9.82
C ALA A 92 24.92 3.15 -10.98
N SER A 93 23.60 2.99 -10.98
CA SER A 93 22.81 2.36 -12.08
C SER A 93 21.30 2.22 -11.79
N SER A 94 20.80 2.69 -10.64
CA SER A 94 19.48 2.36 -10.08
C SER A 94 18.61 3.57 -9.74
N ALA A 95 18.66 4.63 -10.55
CA ALA A 95 17.88 5.84 -10.29
C ALA A 95 16.36 5.56 -10.38
N PHE A 96 15.60 6.18 -9.48
CA PHE A 96 14.14 6.13 -9.53
C PHE A 96 13.62 6.74 -10.85
N VAL A 97 12.58 6.15 -11.43
CA VAL A 97 11.94 6.67 -12.63
C VAL A 97 10.69 7.43 -12.21
N CYS A 98 10.70 8.75 -12.32
CA CYS A 98 9.55 9.59 -12.04
C CYS A 98 8.58 9.54 -13.24
N PRO A 99 7.35 9.02 -13.05
CA PRO A 99 6.39 8.83 -14.14
C PRO A 99 5.55 10.08 -14.45
N VAL A 100 5.71 11.14 -13.67
CA VAL A 100 4.95 12.39 -13.79
C VAL A 100 5.90 13.58 -13.93
N ASP A 101 5.39 14.68 -14.45
CA ASP A 101 6.09 15.96 -14.48
C ASP A 101 6.49 16.35 -13.05
N PRO A 102 7.80 16.54 -12.76
CA PRO A 102 8.26 16.81 -11.41
C PRO A 102 7.77 18.12 -10.78
N ASP A 103 7.23 19.03 -11.58
CA ASP A 103 6.71 20.33 -11.14
C ASP A 103 5.18 20.33 -10.96
N VAL A 104 4.49 19.26 -11.37
CA VAL A 104 3.05 19.10 -11.08
C VAL A 104 2.84 18.86 -9.60
N ARG A 105 2.04 19.73 -8.98
CA ARG A 105 1.63 19.60 -7.58
C ARG A 105 0.35 18.78 -7.50
N MET A 106 0.30 17.90 -6.50
CA MET A 106 -0.86 17.06 -6.24
C MET A 106 -1.19 17.06 -4.74
N PRO A 107 -2.48 17.11 -4.38
CA PRO A 107 -2.90 16.89 -3.02
C PRO A 107 -2.79 15.40 -2.69
N MET A 108 -2.33 15.15 -1.48
CA MET A 108 -2.19 13.85 -0.85
C MET A 108 -2.77 13.91 0.56
N VAL A 109 -2.96 12.76 1.19
CA VAL A 109 -3.30 12.64 2.60
C VAL A 109 -2.63 11.40 3.17
N PHE A 110 -2.01 11.52 4.33
CA PHE A 110 -1.48 10.34 5.02
C PHE A 110 -2.60 9.62 5.75
N VAL A 111 -2.55 8.28 5.79
CA VAL A 111 -3.64 7.43 6.29
C VAL A 111 -4.15 7.82 7.68
N ASP A 112 -3.25 8.26 8.58
CA ASP A 112 -3.62 8.72 9.92
C ASP A 112 -4.58 9.92 9.87
N ASP A 113 -4.28 10.90 9.02
CA ASP A 113 -5.13 12.07 8.81
C ASP A 113 -6.38 11.75 8.00
N LEU A 114 -6.30 10.83 7.04
CA LEU A 114 -7.47 10.35 6.31
C LEU A 114 -8.49 9.75 7.27
N MET A 115 -8.05 8.85 8.15
CA MET A 115 -8.92 8.17 9.11
C MET A 115 -9.55 9.17 10.07
N ARG A 116 -8.79 10.15 10.60
CA ARG A 116 -9.37 11.21 11.44
C ARG A 116 -10.44 12.02 10.70
N GLY A 117 -10.20 12.37 9.44
CA GLY A 117 -11.16 13.13 8.64
C GLY A 117 -12.43 12.35 8.33
N LEU A 118 -12.29 11.07 7.98
CA LEU A 118 -13.43 10.18 7.74
C LEU A 118 -14.25 9.92 9.01
N ILE A 119 -13.59 9.68 10.14
CA ILE A 119 -14.27 9.50 11.44
C ILE A 119 -15.00 10.79 11.82
N ALA A 120 -14.35 11.95 11.69
CA ALA A 120 -14.99 13.23 11.96
C ALA A 120 -16.22 13.45 11.06
N LEU A 121 -16.13 13.14 9.76
CA LEU A 121 -17.28 13.20 8.85
C LEU A 121 -18.36 12.19 9.20
N GLN A 122 -18.04 11.01 9.72
CA GLN A 122 -19.01 9.97 10.07
C GLN A 122 -19.73 10.27 11.40
N GLU A 123 -19.02 10.84 12.37
CA GLU A 123 -19.52 11.08 13.72
C GLU A 123 -20.14 12.47 13.91
N ALA A 124 -19.87 13.41 13.00
CA ALA A 124 -20.46 14.76 13.07
C ALA A 124 -21.99 14.70 13.14
N ASP A 125 -22.59 15.58 13.94
CA ASP A 125 -24.04 15.69 13.97
C ASP A 125 -24.55 16.28 12.65
N GLU A 126 -25.64 15.74 12.12
CA GLU A 126 -26.20 16.16 10.82
C GLU A 126 -26.41 17.69 10.72
N HIS A 127 -26.84 18.32 11.81
CA HIS A 127 -27.12 19.76 11.85
C HIS A 127 -25.87 20.65 11.78
N GLN A 128 -24.68 20.08 12.00
CA GLN A 128 -23.40 20.79 11.87
C GLN A 128 -22.87 20.76 10.44
N LEU A 129 -23.42 19.90 9.57
CA LEU A 129 -22.94 19.71 8.21
C LEU A 129 -23.56 20.76 7.27
N LEU A 130 -22.84 21.85 6.99
CA LEU A 130 -23.36 22.98 6.21
C LEU A 130 -23.10 22.84 4.70
N GLU A 131 -22.23 21.90 4.30
CA GLU A 131 -21.91 21.69 2.89
C GLU A 131 -23.01 20.92 2.12
N PRO A 132 -23.26 21.28 0.85
CA PRO A 132 -24.27 20.62 0.03
C PRO A 132 -24.04 19.11 -0.03
N GLN A 133 -25.14 18.34 0.04
CA GLN A 133 -25.10 16.88 0.01
C GLN A 133 -24.19 16.26 1.09
N ARG A 134 -23.85 17.01 2.15
CA ARG A 134 -22.95 16.57 3.24
C ARG A 134 -21.61 16.08 2.68
N GLY A 135 -21.17 16.74 1.61
CA GLY A 135 -19.96 16.41 0.86
C GLY A 135 -18.78 17.23 1.32
N TYR A 136 -17.67 16.57 1.65
CA TYR A 136 -16.44 17.24 2.10
C TYR A 136 -15.23 16.73 1.35
N CYS A 137 -14.26 17.61 1.10
CA CYS A 137 -12.89 17.17 0.81
C CYS A 137 -12.21 16.78 2.12
N ILE A 138 -11.33 15.77 2.07
CA ILE A 138 -10.45 15.42 3.20
C ILE A 138 -9.02 15.85 2.81
N PRO A 139 -8.66 17.13 3.02
CA PRO A 139 -7.35 17.65 2.65
C PRO A 139 -6.26 17.05 3.54
N GLY A 140 -5.07 16.88 2.97
CA GLY A 140 -3.86 16.51 3.70
C GLY A 140 -2.76 17.53 3.46
N LEU A 141 -1.78 17.11 2.66
CA LEU A 141 -0.62 17.89 2.23
C LEU A 141 -0.60 17.97 0.71
N SER A 142 0.04 18.99 0.15
CA SER A 142 0.25 19.10 -1.30
C SER A 142 1.72 19.32 -1.58
N PHE A 143 2.28 18.57 -2.53
CA PHE A 143 3.67 18.72 -2.92
C PHE A 143 3.89 18.33 -4.38
N THR A 144 5.02 18.76 -4.94
CA THR A 144 5.54 18.30 -6.23
C THR A 144 6.53 17.15 -6.06
N ALA A 145 6.82 16.39 -7.12
CA ALA A 145 7.84 15.35 -7.04
C ALA A 145 9.21 15.95 -6.68
N ASN A 146 9.53 17.14 -7.20
CA ASN A 146 10.76 17.85 -6.84
C ASN A 146 10.88 18.14 -5.33
N GLU A 147 9.79 18.57 -4.69
CA GLU A 147 9.73 18.78 -3.24
C GLU A 147 9.93 17.45 -2.47
N LEU A 148 9.26 16.39 -2.90
CA LEU A 148 9.43 15.04 -2.34
C LEU A 148 10.88 14.57 -2.45
N PHE A 149 11.50 14.67 -3.63
CA PHE A 149 12.87 14.20 -3.86
C PHE A 149 13.89 15.01 -3.08
N ALA A 150 13.66 16.31 -2.91
CA ALA A 150 14.49 17.15 -2.04
C ALA A 150 14.39 16.70 -0.58
N GLU A 151 13.20 16.35 -0.09
CA GLU A 151 13.01 15.83 1.26
C GLU A 151 13.67 14.45 1.44
N ILE A 152 13.47 13.52 0.50
CA ILE A 152 14.13 12.21 0.51
C ILE A 152 15.65 12.35 0.60
N ARG A 153 16.25 13.30 -0.12
CA ARG A 153 17.70 13.55 -0.09
C ARG A 153 18.23 14.00 1.27
N LYS A 154 17.40 14.56 2.15
CA LYS A 154 17.80 14.85 3.53
C LYS A 154 18.08 13.58 4.32
N HIS A 155 17.40 12.47 3.99
CA HIS A 155 17.59 11.16 4.60
C HIS A 155 18.57 10.28 3.81
N HIS A 156 18.49 10.33 2.48
CA HIS A 156 19.33 9.57 1.55
C HIS A 156 19.98 10.51 0.53
N PRO A 157 21.12 11.16 0.85
CA PRO A 157 21.78 12.13 -0.03
C PRO A 157 22.12 11.60 -1.42
N GLY A 158 22.24 10.28 -1.55
CA GLY A 158 22.48 9.56 -2.80
C GLY A 158 21.28 9.40 -3.73
N PHE A 159 20.08 9.81 -3.31
CA PHE A 159 18.86 9.61 -4.07
C PHE A 159 18.90 10.35 -5.41
N GLY A 160 18.94 9.56 -6.49
CA GLY A 160 18.84 9.99 -7.87
C GLY A 160 17.50 9.60 -8.47
N PHE A 161 17.07 10.40 -9.44
CA PHE A 161 15.91 10.09 -10.27
C PHE A 161 16.17 10.50 -11.72
N ARG A 162 15.40 9.92 -12.63
CA ARG A 162 15.25 10.33 -14.02
C ARG A 162 13.75 10.48 -14.30
N VAL A 163 13.40 11.31 -15.28
CA VAL A 163 12.00 11.55 -15.63
C VAL A 163 11.69 10.77 -16.91
N GLU A 164 10.73 9.86 -16.83
CA GLU A 164 10.15 9.19 -17.99
C GLU A 164 8.65 9.21 -17.80
N LEU A 165 7.97 10.11 -18.50
CA LEU A 165 6.55 10.35 -18.30
C LEU A 165 5.74 9.13 -18.75
N ASP A 166 4.96 8.56 -17.83
CA ASP A 166 3.87 7.67 -18.20
C ASP A 166 2.70 8.53 -18.69
N GLU A 167 2.24 8.29 -19.92
CA GLU A 167 1.23 9.12 -20.57
C GLU A 167 -0.06 9.23 -19.75
N ASN A 168 -0.50 8.14 -19.11
CA ASN A 168 -1.73 8.12 -18.33
C ASN A 168 -1.54 8.79 -16.98
N MET A 169 -0.49 8.42 -16.23
CA MET A 169 -0.20 8.99 -14.92
C MET A 169 0.02 10.50 -15.03
N ASN A 170 0.83 10.94 -15.99
CA ASN A 170 1.11 12.36 -16.18
C ASN A 170 -0.13 13.16 -16.59
N LYS A 171 -0.97 12.60 -17.48
CA LYS A 171 -2.26 13.21 -17.84
C LYS A 171 -3.16 13.40 -16.63
N PHE A 172 -3.28 12.39 -15.76
CA PHE A 172 -4.13 12.49 -14.57
C PHE A 172 -3.56 13.41 -13.49
N ALA A 173 -2.23 13.41 -13.31
CA ALA A 173 -1.55 14.35 -12.42
C ALA A 173 -1.82 15.80 -12.83
N ALA A 174 -1.68 16.11 -14.13
CA ALA A 174 -1.96 17.44 -14.69
C ALA A 174 -3.45 17.82 -14.62
N LEU A 175 -4.36 16.83 -14.60
CA LEU A 175 -5.81 17.06 -14.58
C LEU A 175 -6.34 17.45 -13.20
N TRP A 176 -5.82 16.85 -12.14
CA TRP A 176 -6.36 17.02 -10.78
C TRP A 176 -5.91 18.36 -10.15
N PRO A 177 -6.69 18.91 -9.19
CA PRO A 177 -6.30 20.10 -8.43
C PRO A 177 -4.91 19.97 -7.82
N ASP A 178 -4.25 21.10 -7.58
CA ASP A 178 -3.00 21.24 -6.81
C ASP A 178 -3.25 21.10 -5.30
N SER A 179 -4.40 21.58 -4.81
CA SER A 179 -4.77 21.51 -3.40
C SER A 179 -6.29 21.37 -3.20
N LEU A 180 -6.68 20.89 -2.02
CA LEU A 180 -8.08 20.78 -1.60
C LEU A 180 -8.38 21.83 -0.52
N GLY A 181 -9.62 22.33 -0.50
CA GLY A 181 -10.09 23.29 0.49
C GLY A 181 -10.04 22.74 1.92
N THR A 182 -9.55 23.56 2.85
CA THR A 182 -9.41 23.21 4.28
C THR A 182 -10.43 23.88 5.17
N GLU A 183 -11.16 24.88 4.68
CA GLU A 183 -12.04 25.71 5.51
C GLU A 183 -13.29 24.95 5.93
N GLU A 184 -13.95 24.27 5.00
CA GLU A 184 -15.19 23.52 5.25
C GLU A 184 -15.00 22.36 6.23
N PRO A 185 -14.03 21.44 6.05
CA PRO A 185 -13.83 20.36 7.00
C PRO A 185 -13.33 20.86 8.37
N LEU A 186 -12.59 21.98 8.42
CA LEU A 186 -12.22 22.58 9.70
C LEU A 186 -13.44 23.16 10.43
N ARG A 187 -14.28 23.91 9.71
CA ARG A 187 -15.45 24.59 10.26
C ARG A 187 -16.49 23.59 10.78
N ASP A 188 -16.83 22.58 9.98
CA ASP A 188 -17.98 21.71 10.26
C ASP A 188 -17.57 20.42 10.97
N LEU A 189 -16.35 19.92 10.74
CA LEU A 189 -15.87 18.65 11.29
C LEU A 189 -14.78 18.81 12.36
N GLY A 190 -14.30 20.04 12.61
CA GLY A 190 -13.13 20.27 13.45
C GLY A 190 -11.85 19.61 12.92
N TYR A 191 -11.81 19.32 11.61
CA TYR A 191 -10.73 18.60 10.97
C TYR A 191 -9.74 19.53 10.29
N ALA A 192 -8.48 19.45 10.71
CA ALA A 192 -7.33 19.95 9.94
C ALA A 192 -6.26 18.86 9.86
N PRO A 193 -5.56 18.73 8.73
CA PRO A 193 -4.44 17.80 8.59
C PRO A 193 -3.29 18.17 9.52
N ARG A 194 -2.52 17.17 9.96
CA ARG A 194 -1.41 17.32 10.90
C ARG A 194 -0.09 16.83 10.32
N MET A 195 -0.13 15.92 9.36
CA MET A 195 1.05 15.36 8.70
C MET A 195 1.59 16.35 7.67
N ASP A 196 2.85 16.73 7.82
CA ASP A 196 3.59 17.50 6.82
C ASP A 196 4.48 16.57 5.96
N LEU A 197 5.12 17.15 4.94
CA LEU A 197 5.97 16.41 4.01
C LEU A 197 7.15 15.73 4.73
N ALA A 198 7.82 16.44 5.64
CA ALA A 198 8.97 15.92 6.39
C ALA A 198 8.56 14.75 7.30
N GLY A 199 7.46 14.90 8.04
CA GLY A 199 6.90 13.85 8.89
C GLY A 199 6.47 12.62 8.09
N MET A 200 5.83 12.82 6.94
CA MET A 200 5.42 11.73 6.05
C MET A 200 6.64 10.94 5.52
N VAL A 201 7.65 11.64 4.99
CA VAL A 201 8.87 11.01 4.47
C VAL A 201 9.60 10.22 5.57
N ALA A 202 9.81 10.84 6.73
CA ALA A 202 10.46 10.18 7.87
C ALA A 202 9.66 8.95 8.35
N ARG A 203 8.33 9.04 8.39
CA ARG A 203 7.45 7.94 8.81
C ARG A 203 7.54 6.73 7.87
N VAL A 204 7.49 6.97 6.56
CA VAL A 204 7.55 5.89 5.56
C VAL A 204 8.93 5.26 5.52
N LEU A 205 10.00 6.06 5.47
CA LEU A 205 11.37 5.56 5.48
C LEU A 205 11.69 4.76 6.76
N GLY A 206 11.31 5.28 7.93
CA GLY A 206 11.51 4.56 9.19
C GLY A 206 10.72 3.24 9.26
N ALA A 207 9.53 3.19 8.67
CA ALA A 207 8.76 1.94 8.58
C ALA A 207 9.42 0.92 7.63
N HIS A 208 9.98 1.38 6.50
CA HIS A 208 10.76 0.53 5.59
C HIS A 208 12.03 0.01 6.25
N GLU A 209 12.78 0.87 6.95
CA GLU A 209 13.99 0.49 7.68
C GLU A 209 13.69 -0.56 8.75
N HIS A 210 12.65 -0.35 9.56
CA HIS A 210 12.22 -1.31 10.59
C HIS A 210 11.86 -2.68 10.00
N ARG A 211 11.17 -2.70 8.85
CA ARG A 211 10.86 -3.96 8.14
C ARG A 211 12.13 -4.61 7.59
N ASN A 212 12.99 -3.84 6.94
CA ASN A 212 14.25 -4.34 6.38
C ASN A 212 15.15 -4.93 7.47
N LEU A 213 15.20 -4.31 8.66
CA LEU A 213 15.92 -4.84 9.83
C LEU A 213 15.36 -6.19 10.30
N LYS A 214 14.03 -6.31 10.43
CA LYS A 214 13.39 -7.59 10.78
C LYS A 214 13.66 -8.66 9.72
N THR A 215 13.53 -8.32 8.44
CA THR A 215 13.79 -9.22 7.33
C THR A 215 15.26 -9.64 7.30
N ALA A 216 16.21 -8.74 7.58
CA ALA A 216 17.64 -9.04 7.63
C ALA A 216 17.99 -9.97 8.80
N GLN A 217 17.36 -9.76 9.96
CA GLN A 217 17.50 -10.65 11.11
C GLN A 217 16.94 -12.05 10.80
N ALA A 218 15.78 -12.14 10.16
CA ALA A 218 15.20 -13.41 9.72
C ALA A 218 16.09 -14.12 8.70
N PHE A 219 16.58 -13.41 7.68
CA PHE A 219 17.50 -13.95 6.68
C PHE A 219 18.78 -14.50 7.34
N LYS A 220 19.39 -13.73 8.23
CA LYS A 220 20.61 -14.13 8.95
C LYS A 220 20.38 -15.31 9.90
N ALA A 221 19.19 -15.44 10.47
CA ALA A 221 18.84 -16.58 11.31
C ALA A 221 18.64 -17.87 10.50
N LEU A 222 18.27 -17.74 9.22
CA LEU A 222 18.10 -18.84 8.28
C LEU A 222 19.42 -19.27 7.63
N ASP A 223 20.34 -18.34 7.36
CA ASP A 223 21.63 -18.60 6.72
C ASP A 223 22.58 -19.35 7.68
N ILE A 224 22.46 -20.68 7.74
CA ILE A 224 23.25 -21.53 8.64
C ILE A 224 24.73 -21.49 8.26
N GLU A 225 25.03 -21.45 6.95
CA GLU A 225 26.38 -21.45 6.43
C GLU A 225 27.07 -20.08 6.49
N GLY A 226 26.32 -19.00 6.69
CA GLY A 226 26.82 -17.63 6.73
C GLY A 226 27.36 -17.14 5.39
N ASN A 227 26.88 -17.72 4.28
CA ASN A 227 27.39 -17.45 2.93
C ASN A 227 26.60 -16.33 2.21
N ALA A 228 25.68 -15.67 2.91
CA ALA A 228 24.78 -14.62 2.43
C ALA A 228 23.79 -15.07 1.34
N ARG A 229 23.45 -16.36 1.31
CA ARG A 229 22.44 -16.97 0.43
C ARG A 229 21.69 -18.06 1.21
N LEU A 230 20.42 -18.27 0.92
CA LEU A 230 19.65 -19.37 1.53
C LEU A 230 19.59 -20.55 0.57
N SER A 231 20.03 -21.70 1.04
CA SER A 231 19.89 -22.97 0.35
C SER A 231 18.54 -23.61 0.67
N ARG A 232 18.19 -24.66 -0.10
CA ARG A 232 17.04 -25.52 0.23
C ARG A 232 17.17 -26.13 1.64
N VAL A 233 18.40 -26.44 2.07
CA VAL A 233 18.67 -27.04 3.38
C VAL A 233 18.35 -26.07 4.51
N ASP A 234 18.70 -24.80 4.34
CA ASP A 234 18.40 -23.73 5.30
C ASP A 234 16.87 -23.58 5.51
N ILE A 235 16.12 -23.55 4.41
CA ILE A 235 14.65 -23.47 4.45
C ILE A 235 14.05 -24.74 5.07
N GLU A 236 14.55 -25.92 4.73
CA GLU A 236 14.09 -27.19 5.29
C GLU A 236 14.32 -27.26 6.82
N ALA A 237 15.49 -26.81 7.29
CA ALA A 237 15.81 -26.76 8.73
C ALA A 237 14.84 -25.83 9.49
N HIS A 238 14.50 -24.68 8.91
CA HIS A 238 13.51 -23.76 9.48
C HIS A 238 12.12 -24.40 9.56
N VAL A 239 11.62 -24.96 8.45
CA VAL A 239 10.31 -25.63 8.39
C VAL A 239 10.20 -26.76 9.41
N ARG A 240 11.25 -27.58 9.55
CA ARG A 240 11.31 -28.67 10.55
C ARG A 240 11.18 -28.16 11.98
N THR A 241 11.74 -27.00 12.31
CA THR A 241 11.61 -26.40 13.65
C THR A 241 10.15 -26.06 14.00
N TYR A 242 9.35 -25.62 13.02
CA TYR A 242 7.93 -25.33 13.22
C TYR A 242 7.05 -26.58 13.29
N LEU A 243 7.40 -27.62 12.54
CA LEU A 243 6.68 -28.90 12.57
C LEU A 243 6.86 -29.64 13.91
N VAL A 244 8.06 -29.58 14.49
CA VAL A 244 8.35 -30.19 15.81
C VAL A 244 7.65 -29.44 16.94
N ARG A 245 7.55 -28.10 16.87
CA ARG A 245 6.93 -27.27 17.92
C ARG A 245 5.41 -27.42 18.07
N GLY A 246 4.73 -28.15 17.19
CA GLY A 246 3.27 -28.31 17.21
C GLY A 246 2.74 -29.75 17.33
N ARG A 247 3.59 -30.78 17.17
CA ARG A 247 3.17 -32.19 17.09
C ARG A 247 4.28 -33.15 17.53
N GLU A 248 4.37 -33.42 18.83
CA GLU A 248 5.26 -34.47 19.36
C GLU A 248 4.84 -35.89 18.94
N ASP A 249 3.59 -36.08 18.47
CA ASP A 249 2.98 -37.41 18.24
C ASP A 249 2.94 -37.92 16.78
N TYR A 250 3.48 -37.20 15.79
CA TYR A 250 3.36 -37.59 14.37
C TYR A 250 4.72 -37.93 13.75
N THR A 251 5.34 -39.03 14.19
CA THR A 251 6.74 -39.34 13.86
C THR A 251 7.01 -40.18 12.61
N HIS A 252 6.01 -40.59 11.80
CA HIS A 252 6.31 -41.51 10.68
C HIS A 252 5.70 -41.21 9.29
N THR A 253 4.99 -40.10 9.08
CA THR A 253 4.43 -39.71 7.76
C THR A 253 4.88 -38.33 7.26
N GLY A 254 5.79 -37.65 7.96
CA GLY A 254 6.09 -36.23 7.74
C GLY A 254 7.14 -35.89 6.67
N GLN A 255 7.91 -36.85 6.16
CA GLN A 255 9.10 -36.53 5.34
C GLN A 255 8.76 -36.06 3.92
N ASP A 256 7.76 -36.69 3.29
CA ASP A 256 7.28 -36.29 1.96
C ASP A 256 6.53 -34.96 2.03
N ALA A 257 5.71 -34.75 3.07
CA ALA A 257 4.98 -33.49 3.29
C ALA A 257 5.91 -32.30 3.58
N VAL A 258 7.01 -32.50 4.30
CA VAL A 258 8.05 -31.47 4.49
C VAL A 258 8.70 -31.13 3.16
N THR A 259 9.00 -32.14 2.34
CA THR A 259 9.67 -31.96 1.04
C THR A 259 8.79 -31.12 0.10
N GLU A 260 7.51 -31.48 -0.04
CA GLU A 260 6.56 -30.72 -0.87
C GLU A 260 6.37 -29.27 -0.40
N LEU A 261 6.27 -29.06 0.92
CA LEU A 261 6.17 -27.72 1.53
C LEU A 261 7.41 -26.88 1.24
N VAL A 262 8.60 -27.44 1.44
CA VAL A 262 9.88 -26.75 1.17
C VAL A 262 10.01 -26.41 -0.31
N ASP A 263 9.65 -27.32 -1.21
CA ASP A 263 9.72 -27.07 -2.66
C ASP A 263 8.76 -25.95 -3.08
N ALA A 264 7.53 -25.94 -2.55
CA ALA A 264 6.58 -24.86 -2.78
C ALA A 264 7.06 -23.50 -2.26
N LEU A 265 7.66 -23.46 -1.06
CA LEU A 265 8.26 -22.23 -0.50
C LEU A 265 9.45 -21.75 -1.33
N MET A 266 10.32 -22.66 -1.76
CA MET A 266 11.45 -22.35 -2.62
C MET A 266 10.99 -21.77 -3.97
N ASP A 267 9.89 -22.26 -4.55
CA ASP A 267 9.29 -21.69 -5.75
C ASP A 267 8.74 -20.27 -5.52
N GLN A 268 8.11 -20.02 -4.37
CA GLN A 268 7.55 -18.71 -4.05
C GLN A 268 8.60 -17.65 -3.71
N LEU A 269 9.74 -18.04 -3.13
CA LEU A 269 10.85 -17.14 -2.78
C LEU A 269 11.52 -16.51 -4.01
N GLY A 270 11.16 -16.95 -5.22
CA GLY A 270 11.52 -16.28 -6.47
C GLY A 270 12.89 -16.67 -7.02
N ASP A 271 13.49 -15.76 -7.79
CA ASP A 271 14.58 -16.01 -8.73
C ASP A 271 15.72 -16.87 -8.14
N LYS A 272 15.87 -18.09 -8.68
CA LYS A 272 16.84 -19.10 -8.25
C LYS A 272 18.06 -19.03 -9.16
N GLN A 273 19.03 -18.18 -8.83
CA GLN A 273 20.36 -18.35 -9.42
C GLN A 273 21.08 -19.50 -8.71
N ASP A 274 21.48 -20.51 -9.48
CA ASP A 274 22.25 -21.66 -9.00
C ASP A 274 21.58 -22.47 -7.86
N GLY A 275 20.25 -22.37 -7.71
CA GLY A 275 19.49 -23.09 -6.67
C GLY A 275 19.44 -22.41 -5.29
N PHE A 276 19.95 -21.18 -5.17
CA PHE A 276 19.94 -20.41 -3.93
C PHE A 276 18.99 -19.20 -3.98
N VAL A 277 18.46 -18.82 -2.83
CA VAL A 277 17.66 -17.60 -2.65
C VAL A 277 18.57 -16.48 -2.18
N SER A 278 18.61 -15.39 -2.96
CA SER A 278 19.36 -14.19 -2.62
C SER A 278 18.66 -13.34 -1.54
N TRP A 279 19.40 -12.45 -0.89
CA TRP A 279 18.82 -11.42 -0.01
C TRP A 279 17.72 -10.62 -0.70
N TRP A 280 17.92 -10.25 -1.97
CA TRP A 280 16.95 -9.45 -2.73
C TRP A 280 15.63 -10.20 -2.92
N SER A 281 15.70 -11.44 -3.41
CA SER A 281 14.52 -12.29 -3.64
C SER A 281 13.76 -12.53 -2.32
N PHE A 282 14.49 -12.82 -1.23
CA PHE A 282 13.92 -13.01 0.09
C PHE A 282 13.27 -11.73 0.65
N SER A 283 13.90 -10.57 0.44
CA SER A 283 13.37 -9.28 0.89
C SER A 283 12.10 -8.90 0.15
N GLU A 284 12.04 -9.11 -1.17
CA GLU A 284 10.83 -8.88 -1.95
C GLU A 284 9.70 -9.85 -1.57
N PHE A 285 10.01 -11.12 -1.31
CA PHE A 285 9.03 -12.07 -0.76
C PHE A 285 8.47 -11.58 0.58
N ASN A 286 9.36 -11.19 1.51
CA ASN A 286 8.96 -10.74 2.85
C ASN A 286 8.22 -9.40 2.87
N ARG A 287 8.22 -8.67 1.76
CA ARG A 287 7.40 -7.48 1.58
C ARG A 287 5.92 -7.83 1.39
N ARG A 288 5.61 -9.01 0.85
CA ARG A 288 4.25 -9.46 0.50
C ARG A 288 3.68 -10.52 1.45
N SER A 289 4.54 -11.35 2.02
CA SER A 289 4.20 -12.41 2.96
C SER A 289 5.32 -12.54 3.99
N SER A 290 5.26 -13.50 4.91
CA SER A 290 6.44 -13.94 5.63
C SER A 290 6.58 -15.45 5.53
N LEU A 291 7.81 -15.96 5.69
CA LEU A 291 8.03 -17.42 5.67
C LEU A 291 7.19 -18.12 6.73
N ASP A 292 7.12 -17.54 7.93
CA ASP A 292 6.36 -18.11 9.04
C ASP A 292 4.85 -18.13 8.75
N GLU A 293 4.31 -17.04 8.17
CA GLU A 293 2.89 -17.00 7.75
C GLU A 293 2.59 -18.04 6.67
N GLU A 294 3.48 -18.19 5.70
CA GLU A 294 3.28 -19.11 4.58
C GLU A 294 3.39 -20.56 5.02
N VAL A 295 4.38 -20.89 5.86
CA VAL A 295 4.49 -22.19 6.53
C VAL A 295 3.20 -22.49 7.29
N TRP A 296 2.69 -21.52 8.06
CA TRP A 296 1.47 -21.72 8.84
C TRP A 296 0.22 -21.92 7.98
N LYS A 297 0.05 -21.14 6.89
CA LYS A 297 -1.04 -21.30 5.91
C LYS A 297 -1.02 -22.68 5.25
N GLN A 298 0.15 -23.12 4.78
CA GLN A 298 0.30 -24.40 4.11
C GLN A 298 0.12 -25.57 5.08
N MET A 299 0.59 -25.46 6.33
CA MET A 299 0.34 -26.46 7.38
C MET A 299 -1.16 -26.61 7.72
N HIS A 300 -1.93 -25.51 7.74
CA HIS A 300 -3.38 -25.58 7.94
C HIS A 300 -4.06 -26.35 6.81
N LYS A 301 -3.67 -26.07 5.56
CA LYS A 301 -4.18 -26.77 4.38
C LYS A 301 -3.91 -28.29 4.45
N VAL A 302 -2.69 -28.68 4.85
CA VAL A 302 -2.33 -30.11 5.03
C VAL A 302 -3.14 -30.74 6.18
N ALA A 303 -3.32 -30.02 7.29
CA ALA A 303 -4.11 -30.51 8.42
C ALA A 303 -5.60 -30.70 8.07
N ASP A 304 -6.17 -29.80 7.27
CA ASP A 304 -7.56 -29.91 6.82
C ASP A 304 -7.75 -31.03 5.79
N GLU A 305 -6.79 -31.26 4.90
CA GLU A 305 -6.83 -32.40 3.96
C GLU A 305 -6.72 -33.74 4.71
N LEU A 306 -5.84 -33.83 5.71
CA LEU A 306 -5.75 -35.01 6.59
C LEU A 306 -7.05 -35.26 7.36
N ARG A 307 -7.69 -34.20 7.89
CA ARG A 307 -9.00 -34.30 8.56
C ARG A 307 -10.09 -34.78 7.60
N LYS A 308 -10.05 -34.34 6.35
CA LYS A 308 -10.98 -34.75 5.30
C LYS A 308 -10.79 -36.22 4.93
N GLN A 309 -9.55 -36.67 4.73
CA GLN A 309 -9.23 -38.08 4.49
C GLN A 309 -9.68 -38.99 5.65
N ILE A 310 -9.50 -38.56 6.91
CA ILE A 310 -9.98 -39.30 8.08
C ILE A 310 -11.51 -39.39 8.12
N ARG A 311 -12.23 -38.31 7.75
CA ARG A 311 -13.71 -38.33 7.64
C ARG A 311 -14.19 -39.27 6.53
N GLU A 312 -13.50 -39.29 5.40
CA GLU A 312 -13.80 -40.18 4.27
C GLU A 312 -13.51 -41.65 4.61
N LEU A 313 -12.42 -41.93 5.35
CA LEU A 313 -12.10 -43.26 5.87
C LEU A 313 -13.05 -43.72 7.00
N GLY A 314 -13.65 -42.79 7.75
CA GLY A 314 -14.67 -43.05 8.76
C GLY A 314 -16.06 -43.40 8.19
N HIS A 315 -16.26 -43.30 6.88
CA HIS A 315 -17.49 -43.64 6.17
C HIS A 315 -17.38 -44.95 5.37
N VAL A 316 -16.80 -46.01 5.95
CA VAL A 316 -17.08 -47.37 5.49
C VAL A 316 -18.36 -47.85 6.19
N PRO A 317 -19.51 -48.02 5.49
CA PRO A 317 -20.65 -48.69 6.09
C PRO A 317 -20.20 -50.12 6.40
N ARG A 318 -20.27 -50.53 7.67
CA ARG A 318 -20.21 -51.96 8.00
C ARG A 318 -21.46 -52.60 7.40
N VAL A 319 -21.26 -53.40 6.36
CA VAL A 319 -22.24 -54.37 5.86
C VAL A 319 -22.35 -55.52 6.86
#